data_AF-A0A497V321-F1
#
_entry.id   AF-A0A497V321-F1
#
_cell.length_a   1.000
_cell.length_b   1.000
_cell.length_c   1.000
_cell.angle_alpha   90.00
_cell.angle_beta   90.00
_cell.angle_gamma   90.00
#
_symmetry.space_group_name_H-M   'P 1'
#
loop_
_entity.id
_entity.type
_entity.pdbx_description
1 polymer ?
#
loop_
_entity_poly.entity_id
_entity_poly.type
_entity_poly.pdbx_seq_one_letter_code
_entity_poly.pdbx_strand_id
1 'polypeptide(L)'
;MSTTNIPSLTAKEQGIINIISDSILYNRIYDGMRVILNAFNPLQSDPCDIEINYKGVENALMIMDIEDEDLKENLELLYEKNIFSRTLENAYQLALSIYFEWLKYIKDFYITKKTA
;
A
#
# COMPACT_ATOMS: atom_id res chain seq x y z
N MET A 1 -3.25 14.90 27.45
CA MET A 1 -3.31 13.99 26.29
C MET A 1 -3.69 14.84 25.09
N SER A 2 -2.77 15.09 24.15
CA SER A 2 -3.14 15.79 22.92
C SER A 2 -3.96 14.86 22.06
N THR A 3 -5.25 15.14 21.93
CA THR A 3 -6.09 14.56 20.89
C THR A 3 -5.63 15.18 19.57
N THR A 4 -4.69 14.54 18.89
CA THR A 4 -4.36 14.88 17.51
C THR A 4 -5.66 14.78 16.72
N ASN A 5 -6.22 15.93 16.31
CA ASN A 5 -7.41 15.97 15.46
C ASN A 5 -7.04 15.27 14.15
N ILE A 6 -7.44 14.01 14.01
CA ILE A 6 -7.39 13.33 12.72
C ILE A 6 -8.39 14.10 11.84
N PRO A 7 -7.96 14.65 10.70
CA PRO A 7 -8.86 15.33 9.78
C PRO A 7 -10.05 14.41 9.48
N SER A 8 -11.26 14.98 9.44
CA SER A 8 -12.44 14.25 8.98
C SER A 8 -12.19 13.77 7.56
N LEU A 9 -11.97 12.46 7.39
CA LEU A 9 -11.80 11.83 6.09
C LEU A 9 -13.13 11.85 5.32
N THR A 10 -13.08 12.20 4.04
CA THR A 10 -14.18 11.99 3.12
C THR A 10 -14.38 10.50 2.83
N ALA A 11 -15.56 10.14 2.30
CA ALA A 11 -15.84 8.75 1.92
C ALA A 11 -14.83 8.22 0.87
N LYS A 12 -14.37 9.07 -0.05
CA LYS A 12 -13.36 8.71 -1.06
C LYS A 12 -12.02 8.38 -0.41
N GLU A 13 -11.55 9.24 0.49
CA GLU A 13 -10.28 9.05 1.20
C GLU A 13 -10.33 7.80 2.09
N GLN A 14 -11.45 7.59 2.81
CA GLN A 14 -11.66 6.37 3.58
C GLN A 14 -11.65 5.12 2.69
N GLY A 15 -12.25 5.18 1.50
CA GLY A 15 -12.23 4.10 0.53
C GLY A 15 -10.81 3.74 0.08
N ILE A 16 -9.99 4.75 -0.23
CA ILE A 16 -8.58 4.57 -0.59
C ILE A 16 -7.80 3.90 0.55
N ILE A 17 -7.95 4.40 1.79
CA ILE A 17 -7.27 3.83 2.96
C ILE A 17 -7.67 2.37 3.18
N ASN A 18 -8.95 2.04 3.02
CA ASN A 18 -9.43 0.67 3.16
C ASN A 18 -8.82 -0.25 2.09
N ILE A 19 -8.73 0.19 0.83
CA ILE A 19 -8.10 -0.59 -0.23
C ILE A 19 -6.61 -0.83 0.05
N ILE A 20 -5.89 0.18 0.55
CA ILE A 20 -4.48 0.04 0.97
C ILE A 20 -4.37 -0.97 2.12
N SER A 21 -5.26 -0.89 3.12
CA SER A 21 -5.33 -1.83 4.24
C SER A 21 -5.58 -3.26 3.78
N ASP A 22 -6.52 -3.46 2.86
CA ASP A 22 -6.82 -4.77 2.28
C ASP A 22 -5.62 -5.33 1.51
N SER A 23 -4.89 -4.47 0.78
CA SER A 23 -3.66 -4.86 0.08
C SER A 23 -2.56 -5.32 1.05
N ILE A 24 -2.41 -4.64 2.20
CA ILE A 24 -1.47 -5.04 3.25
C ILE A 24 -1.85 -6.42 3.83
N LEU A 25 -3.13 -6.63 4.13
CA LEU A 25 -3.61 -7.90 4.67
C LEU A 25 -3.41 -9.03 3.67
N TYR A 26 -3.75 -8.78 2.40
CA TYR A 26 -3.52 -9.72 1.30
C TYR A 26 -2.05 -10.16 1.25
N ASN A 27 -1.12 -9.21 1.19
CA ASN A 27 0.32 -9.50 1.13
C ASN A 27 0.80 -10.32 2.33
N ARG A 28 0.34 -9.99 3.55
CA ARG A 28 0.73 -10.72 4.77
C ARG A 28 0.19 -12.15 4.79
N ILE A 29 -1.05 -12.36 4.33
CA ILE A 29 -1.64 -13.71 4.23
C ILE A 29 -0.89 -14.53 3.19
N TYR A 30 -0.64 -13.93 2.01
CA TYR A 30 0.12 -14.57 0.93
C TYR A 30 1.52 -15.00 1.41
N ASP A 31 2.25 -14.10 2.08
CA ASP A 31 3.56 -14.40 2.64
C ASP A 31 3.52 -15.53 3.67
N GLY A 32 2.54 -15.49 4.60
CA GLY A 32 2.37 -16.54 5.60
C GLY A 32 2.08 -17.91 4.98
N MET A 33 1.18 -17.96 3.98
CA MET A 33 0.87 -19.18 3.25
C MET A 33 2.11 -19.72 2.52
N ARG A 34 2.85 -18.86 1.83
CA ARG A 34 4.09 -19.22 1.14
C ARG A 34 5.12 -19.82 2.09
N VAL A 35 5.33 -19.23 3.26
CA VAL A 35 6.25 -19.76 4.29
C VAL A 35 5.82 -21.15 4.77
N ILE A 36 4.53 -21.33 5.07
CA ILE A 36 3.98 -22.62 5.52
C ILE A 36 4.19 -23.70 4.45
N LEU A 37 3.78 -23.43 3.21
CA LEU A 37 3.89 -24.39 2.12
C LEU A 37 5.34 -24.78 1.83
N ASN A 38 6.26 -23.81 1.83
CA ASN A 38 7.69 -24.07 1.66
C ASN A 38 8.28 -24.91 2.82
N ALA A 39 7.76 -24.79 4.04
CA ALA A 39 8.20 -25.61 5.16
C ALA A 39 7.77 -27.09 5.04
N PHE A 40 6.63 -27.36 4.41
CA PHE A 40 6.10 -28.73 4.24
C PHE A 40 6.56 -29.42 2.95
N ASN A 41 6.92 -28.66 1.91
CA ASN A 41 7.46 -29.22 0.65
C ASN A 41 8.42 -28.22 -0.05
N PRO A 42 9.70 -28.16 0.35
CA PRO A 42 10.66 -27.16 -0.14
C PRO A 42 11.14 -27.37 -1.59
N LEU A 43 10.57 -28.32 -2.36
CA LEU A 43 11.13 -28.80 -3.64
C LEU A 43 10.24 -28.61 -4.88
N GLN A 44 9.29 -27.68 -4.87
CA GLN A 44 8.67 -27.23 -6.11
C GLN A 44 8.86 -25.73 -6.28
N SER A 45 9.24 -25.33 -7.48
CA SER A 45 9.12 -23.94 -7.96
C SER A 45 7.76 -23.40 -7.55
N ASP A 46 7.76 -22.38 -6.68
CA ASP A 46 6.62 -21.66 -6.12
C ASP A 46 5.31 -22.49 -5.97
N PRO A 47 5.17 -23.32 -4.92
CA PRO A 47 3.97 -24.16 -4.74
C PRO A 47 2.72 -23.34 -4.41
N CYS A 48 2.85 -22.02 -4.32
CA CYS A 48 1.80 -21.07 -4.04
C CYS A 48 1.58 -20.14 -5.24
N ASP A 49 1.57 -20.69 -6.47
CA ASP A 49 1.03 -20.03 -7.67
C ASP A 49 -0.51 -19.92 -7.57
N ILE A 50 -0.97 -19.42 -6.43
CA ILE A 50 -2.34 -18.97 -6.25
C ILE A 50 -2.38 -17.65 -7.03
N GLU A 51 -2.74 -17.74 -8.32
CA GLU A 51 -3.01 -16.59 -9.20
C GLU A 51 -4.21 -15.77 -8.67
N ILE A 52 -4.05 -15.15 -7.51
CA ILE A 52 -4.95 -14.11 -7.03
C ILE A 52 -4.18 -12.80 -7.21
N ASN A 53 -4.20 -12.26 -8.42
CA ASN A 53 -3.61 -10.96 -8.70
C ASN A 53 -4.50 -9.86 -8.11
N TYR A 54 -4.49 -9.69 -6.79
CA TYR A 54 -5.17 -8.59 -6.14
C TYR A 54 -4.39 -7.29 -6.39
N LYS A 55 -4.92 -6.46 -7.29
CA LYS A 55 -4.37 -5.16 -7.69
C LYS A 55 -4.68 -4.05 -6.68
N GLY A 56 -4.52 -4.31 -5.38
CA GLY A 56 -4.93 -3.39 -4.31
C GLY A 56 -4.31 -1.99 -4.43
N VAL A 57 -2.99 -1.92 -4.58
CA VAL A 57 -2.25 -0.65 -4.73
C VAL A 57 -2.67 0.09 -6.01
N GLU A 58 -2.70 -0.60 -7.15
CA GLU A 58 -3.12 -0.02 -8.43
C GLU A 58 -4.56 0.54 -8.34
N ASN A 59 -5.48 -0.17 -7.69
CA ASN A 59 -6.86 0.28 -7.49
C ASN A 59 -6.93 1.54 -6.63
N ALA A 60 -6.11 1.64 -5.57
CA ALA A 60 -6.02 2.82 -4.74
C ALA A 60 -5.52 4.04 -5.55
N LEU A 61 -4.47 3.86 -6.35
CA LEU A 61 -3.89 4.90 -7.20
C LEU A 61 -4.87 5.35 -8.30
N MET A 62 -5.62 4.42 -8.88
CA MET A 62 -6.67 4.72 -9.86
C MET A 62 -7.77 5.59 -9.25
N ILE A 63 -8.23 5.28 -8.04
CA ILE A 63 -9.25 6.09 -7.34
C ILE A 63 -8.70 7.47 -6.97
N MET A 64 -7.39 7.59 -6.72
CA MET A 64 -6.74 8.88 -6.49
C MET A 64 -6.56 9.72 -7.75
N ASP A 65 -6.99 9.23 -8.92
CA ASP A 65 -6.89 9.92 -10.22
C ASP A 65 -5.44 10.28 -10.58
N ILE A 66 -4.48 9.39 -10.27
CA ILE A 66 -3.07 9.56 -10.62
C ILE A 66 -2.81 9.04 -12.03
N GLU A 67 -2.58 9.96 -12.98
CA GLU A 67 -2.31 9.63 -14.40
C GLU A 67 -0.82 9.65 -14.77
N ASP A 68 0.02 10.29 -13.95
CA ASP A 68 1.46 10.43 -14.21
C ASP A 68 2.18 9.13 -13.82
N GLU A 69 2.75 8.42 -14.81
CA GLU A 69 3.38 7.11 -14.60
C GLU A 69 4.61 7.18 -13.69
N ASP A 70 5.42 8.25 -13.78
CA ASP A 70 6.58 8.41 -12.89
C ASP A 70 6.11 8.61 -11.45
N LEU A 71 5.07 9.41 -11.23
CA LEU A 71 4.47 9.58 -9.91
C LEU A 71 3.90 8.25 -9.40
N LYS A 72 3.19 7.52 -10.24
CA LYS A 72 2.58 6.23 -9.91
C LYS A 72 3.64 5.22 -9.44
N GLU A 73 4.72 5.04 -10.21
CA GLU A 73 5.84 4.16 -9.87
C GLU A 73 6.45 4.55 -8.52
N ASN A 74 6.67 5.86 -8.28
CA ASN A 74 7.22 6.33 -7.02
C ASN A 74 6.30 6.07 -5.81
N LEU A 75 4.99 6.15 -5.99
CA LEU A 75 4.03 5.85 -4.92
C LEU A 75 3.98 4.35 -4.62
N GLU A 76 4.08 3.49 -5.63
CA GLU A 76 4.18 2.04 -5.48
C GLU A 76 5.46 1.65 -4.71
N LEU A 77 6.61 2.22 -5.08
CA LEU A 77 7.89 2.02 -4.36
C LEU A 77 7.80 2.48 -2.89
N LEU A 78 7.10 3.58 -2.63
CA LEU A 78 6.91 4.09 -1.27
C LEU A 78 6.04 3.14 -0.44
N TYR A 79 5.02 2.54 -1.06
CA TYR A 79 4.19 1.52 -0.43
C TYR A 79 5.02 0.28 -0.07
N GLU A 80 5.78 -0.27 -1.02
CA GLU A 80 6.63 -1.44 -0.79
C GLU A 80 7.60 -1.22 0.37
N LYS A 81 8.30 -0.08 0.37
CA LYS A 81 9.23 0.31 1.45
C LYS A 81 8.55 0.32 2.82
N ASN A 82 7.31 0.82 2.91
CA ASN A 82 6.57 0.88 4.16
C ASN A 82 6.14 -0.51 4.65
N ILE A 83 5.75 -1.41 3.74
CA ILE A 83 5.36 -2.77 4.11
C ILE A 83 6.53 -3.56 4.70
N PHE A 84 7.69 -3.52 4.07
CA PHE A 84 8.85 -4.27 4.54
C PHE A 84 9.38 -3.78 5.89
N SER A 85 9.26 -2.47 6.17
CA SER A 85 9.81 -1.87 7.39
C SER A 85 8.87 -1.95 8.61
N ARG A 86 7.56 -2.19 8.42
CA ARG A 86 6.54 -2.06 9.47
C ARG A 86 5.61 -3.28 9.56
N THR A 87 6.17 -4.48 9.37
CA THR A 87 5.44 -5.75 9.26
C THR A 87 4.56 -6.10 10.47
N LEU A 88 4.83 -5.54 11.66
CA LEU A 88 4.07 -5.79 12.89
C LEU A 88 2.98 -4.76 13.20
N GLU A 89 2.88 -3.66 12.45
CA GLU A 89 1.85 -2.65 12.68
C GLU A 89 0.46 -3.15 12.26
N ASN A 90 -0.60 -2.61 12.88
CA ASN A 90 -1.98 -2.87 12.43
C ASN A 90 -2.15 -2.39 10.97
N ALA A 91 -2.75 -3.22 10.12
CA ALA A 91 -2.87 -2.93 8.68
C ALA A 91 -3.55 -1.59 8.38
N TYR A 92 -4.58 -1.23 9.14
CA TYR A 92 -5.28 0.04 8.98
C TYR A 92 -4.42 1.24 9.37
N GLN A 93 -3.65 1.13 10.47
CA GLN A 93 -2.73 2.20 10.88
C GLN A 93 -1.60 2.40 9.89
N LEU A 94 -1.06 1.30 9.36
CA LEU A 94 -0.05 1.35 8.31
C LEU A 94 -0.63 1.96 7.02
N ALA A 95 -1.87 1.59 6.64
CA ALA A 95 -2.57 2.17 5.50
C ALA A 95 -2.76 3.68 5.65
N LEU A 96 -3.16 4.16 6.84
CA LEU A 96 -3.23 5.59 7.13
C LEU A 96 -1.88 6.29 6.97
N SER A 97 -0.80 5.70 7.51
CA SER A 97 0.55 6.25 7.38
C SER A 97 0.95 6.36 5.91
N ILE A 98 0.76 5.30 5.13
CA ILE A 98 1.08 5.29 3.70
C ILE A 98 0.26 6.34 2.95
N TYR A 99 -1.05 6.39 3.19
CA TYR A 99 -1.94 7.35 2.54
C TYR A 99 -1.49 8.80 2.78
N PHE A 100 -1.18 9.18 4.03
CA PHE A 100 -0.70 10.52 4.32
C PHE A 100 0.70 10.81 3.76
N GLU A 101 1.56 9.79 3.69
CA GLU A 101 2.88 9.92 3.05
C GLU A 101 2.75 10.12 1.54
N TRP A 102 1.83 9.40 0.89
CA TRP A 102 1.47 9.60 -0.52
C TRP A 102 0.96 11.01 -0.78
N LEU A 103 0.01 11.51 0.03
CA LEU A 103 -0.49 12.89 -0.12
C LEU A 103 0.63 13.93 -0.04
N LYS A 104 1.58 13.74 0.88
CA LYS A 104 2.74 14.61 1.00
C LYS A 104 3.63 14.53 -0.24
N TYR A 105 3.94 13.31 -0.69
CA TYR A 105 4.79 13.09 -1.86
C TYR A 105 4.17 13.68 -3.14
N ILE A 106 2.87 13.45 -3.38
CA ILE A 106 2.13 13.99 -4.53
C ILE A 106 2.22 15.53 -4.55
N LYS A 107 2.02 16.16 -3.39
CA LYS A 107 2.12 17.61 -3.27
C LYS A 107 3.52 18.10 -3.64
N ASP A 108 4.56 17.46 -3.10
CA ASP A 108 5.95 17.85 -3.35
C ASP A 108 6.33 17.64 -4.83
N PHE A 109 5.92 16.52 -5.43
CA PHE A 109 6.15 16.19 -6.84
C PHE A 109 5.60 17.27 -7.78
N TYR A 110 4.34 17.68 -7.61
CA TYR A 110 3.73 18.71 -8.47
C TYR A 110 4.27 20.12 -8.21
N ILE A 111 4.79 20.40 -7.01
CA ILE A 111 5.51 21.66 -6.75
C ILE A 111 6.81 21.67 -7.56
N THR A 112 7.61 20.61 -7.47
CA THR A 112 8.89 20.52 -8.18
C THR A 112 8.71 20.51 -9.70
N LYS A 113 7.73 19.78 -10.22
CA LYS A 113 7.44 19.72 -11.66
C LYS A 113 6.98 21.07 -12.24
N LYS A 114 6.30 21.92 -11.47
CA LYS A 114 5.90 23.27 -11.89
C LYS A 114 7.07 24.27 -11.91
N THR A 115 8.14 23.99 -11.18
CA THR A 115 9.33 24.86 -11.10
C THR A 115 10.45 24.46 -12.07
N ALA A 116 10.31 23.32 -12.75
CA ALA A 116 11.21 22.84 -13.79
C ALA A 116 10.74 23.30 -15.17
#